data_AF-A0A6G0W9U7-F1
#
_entry.id   AF-A0A6G0W9U7-F1
#
_cell.length_a   1.000
_cell.length_b   1.000
_cell.length_c   1.000
_cell.angle_alpha   90.00
_cell.angle_beta   90.00
_cell.angle_gamma   90.00
#
_symmetry.space_group_name_H-M   'P 1'
#
loop_
_entity.id
_entity.type
_entity.pdbx_description
1 polymer ?
#
loop_
_entity_poly.entity_id
_entity_poly.type
_entity_poly.pdbx_seq_one_letter_code
_entity_poly.pdbx_strand_id
1 'polypeptide(L)'
;MLLYIASCDAGSMFDGILREDTNILAITASGPRENAYACYCGFDLSPSYYTCLGSLFSVKWMEDLDESALSKSSKQLSIFNDYREVRTNVTKSNIMMYGDFEIGSEKLSSFIGYHENSDEVSRRDLHEREIQYQLAHGKLSVPEFLKLSTELRQNNKGYESGETLQNKIENPDEISHRLCVQKHLLGGGKGEAGHQECIGDYGEPNYLKLNLSVFPCYRSILNQITESCFSLPKNPYVLDKIKIFANMCVVDNQIHQMICNIIIKSCSDVLDNIINVQ
;
A
#
# COMPACT_ATOMS: atom_id res chain seq x y z
N MET A 1 7.97 -20.12 -1.33
CA MET A 1 8.25 -18.70 -1.67
C MET A 1 7.80 -17.83 -0.51
N LEU A 2 8.56 -16.77 -0.18
CA LEU A 2 8.24 -15.84 0.90
C LEU A 2 8.11 -14.41 0.35
N LEU A 3 7.06 -13.70 0.72
CA LEU A 3 6.77 -12.33 0.28
C LEU A 3 6.62 -11.40 1.49
N TYR A 4 7.38 -10.30 1.52
CA TYR A 4 7.19 -9.20 2.47
C TYR A 4 6.73 -7.98 1.68
N ILE A 5 5.50 -7.52 1.91
CA ILE A 5 4.88 -6.47 1.10
C ILE A 5 4.64 -5.21 1.92
N ALA A 6 5.34 -4.12 1.57
CA ALA A 6 5.19 -2.81 2.17
C ALA A 6 4.34 -1.89 1.29
N SER A 7 3.04 -1.83 1.58
CA SER A 7 2.07 -0.95 0.88
C SER A 7 0.91 -0.61 1.81
N CYS A 8 0.18 0.47 1.52
CA CYS A 8 -1.19 0.62 2.00
C CYS A 8 -2.08 -0.51 1.44
N ASP A 9 -3.06 -0.92 2.23
CA ASP A 9 -4.03 -1.97 1.90
C ASP A 9 -3.36 -3.28 1.43
N ALA A 10 -2.14 -3.56 1.88
CA ALA A 10 -1.33 -4.66 1.35
C ALA A 10 -2.00 -6.02 1.57
N GLY A 11 -2.77 -6.16 2.65
CA GLY A 11 -3.59 -7.35 2.88
C GLY A 11 -4.60 -7.64 1.76
N SER A 12 -5.07 -6.62 1.03
CA SER A 12 -6.05 -6.77 -0.06
C SER A 12 -5.49 -7.54 -1.26
N MET A 13 -4.16 -7.65 -1.37
CA MET A 13 -3.51 -8.45 -2.42
C MET A 13 -3.69 -9.96 -2.20
N PHE A 14 -3.99 -10.39 -0.96
CA PHE A 14 -3.99 -11.80 -0.59
C PHE A 14 -5.28 -12.26 0.10
N ASP A 15 -5.98 -11.36 0.80
CA ASP A 15 -7.23 -11.67 1.51
C ASP A 15 -8.31 -12.20 0.55
N GLY A 16 -8.73 -13.46 0.75
CA GLY A 16 -9.68 -14.15 -0.12
C GLY A 16 -9.14 -14.54 -1.51
N ILE A 17 -7.84 -14.34 -1.78
CA ILE A 17 -7.20 -14.58 -3.08
C ILE A 17 -6.11 -15.66 -2.96
N LEU A 18 -5.18 -15.51 -2.03
CA LEU A 18 -4.07 -16.45 -1.85
C LEU A 18 -4.54 -17.67 -1.06
N ARG A 19 -4.47 -18.84 -1.69
CA ARG A 19 -4.82 -20.12 -1.06
C ARG A 19 -3.66 -20.64 -0.21
N GLU A 20 -4.00 -21.42 0.81
CA GLU A 20 -3.02 -22.03 1.72
C GLU A 20 -2.17 -23.12 1.05
N ASP A 21 -2.64 -23.72 -0.05
CA ASP A 21 -1.95 -24.82 -0.76
C ASP A 21 -1.05 -24.37 -1.91
N THR A 22 -0.40 -23.20 -1.76
CA THR A 22 0.35 -22.56 -2.86
C THR A 22 1.87 -22.61 -2.70
N ASN A 23 2.40 -23.09 -1.57
CA ASN A 23 3.81 -22.94 -1.19
C ASN A 23 4.28 -21.47 -1.23
N ILE A 24 3.38 -20.54 -0.93
CA ILE A 24 3.63 -19.10 -0.86
C ILE A 24 3.16 -18.60 0.50
N LEU A 25 4.05 -17.95 1.23
CA LEU A 25 3.72 -17.22 2.45
C LEU A 25 3.90 -15.72 2.20
N ALA A 26 2.89 -14.93 2.53
CA ALA A 26 2.94 -13.48 2.42
C ALA A 26 2.75 -12.81 3.77
N ILE A 27 3.63 -11.87 4.11
CA ILE A 27 3.54 -10.99 5.27
C ILE A 27 3.37 -9.56 4.77
N THR A 28 2.40 -8.84 5.31
CA THR A 28 2.02 -7.51 4.81
C THR A 28 2.17 -6.43 5.88
N ALA A 29 2.63 -5.25 5.46
CA ALA A 29 2.77 -4.07 6.30
C ALA A 29 1.45 -3.55 6.88
N SER A 30 0.34 -3.95 6.25
CA SER A 30 -1.01 -3.51 6.57
C SER A 30 -2.02 -4.62 6.25
N GLY A 31 -3.14 -4.59 6.96
CA GLY A 31 -4.37 -5.26 6.60
C GLY A 31 -4.98 -4.73 5.30
N PRO A 32 -6.10 -5.32 4.85
CA PRO A 32 -6.67 -5.04 3.53
C PRO A 32 -7.33 -3.66 3.39
N ARG A 33 -7.41 -2.87 4.47
CA ARG A 33 -8.19 -1.63 4.56
C ARG A 33 -7.53 -0.57 5.43
N GLU A 34 -6.21 -0.65 5.56
CA GLU A 34 -5.49 0.28 6.40
C GLU A 34 -4.22 0.75 5.69
N ASN A 35 -3.76 1.92 6.09
CA ASN A 35 -2.53 2.47 5.56
C ASN A 35 -1.32 1.79 6.18
N ALA A 36 -0.28 1.61 5.39
CA ALA A 36 1.06 1.44 5.93
C ALA A 36 1.65 2.81 6.26
N TYR A 37 2.60 2.85 7.18
CA TYR A 37 3.15 4.09 7.69
C TYR A 37 4.60 4.28 7.25
N ALA A 38 4.94 5.52 6.91
CA ALA A 38 6.31 5.95 6.80
C ALA A 38 6.92 6.20 8.20
N CYS A 39 8.24 6.15 8.29
CA CYS A 39 9.02 6.50 9.48
C CYS A 39 10.26 7.30 9.07
N TYR A 40 10.95 7.87 10.07
CA TYR A 40 12.14 8.70 9.86
C TYR A 40 11.85 9.89 8.91
N CYS A 41 10.75 10.60 9.18
CA CYS A 41 10.32 11.74 8.39
C CYS A 41 10.98 13.02 8.91
N GLY A 42 11.48 13.86 8.00
CA GLY A 42 12.34 15.01 8.34
C GLY A 42 11.69 16.15 9.13
N PHE A 43 10.38 16.10 9.39
CA PHE A 43 9.76 16.95 10.43
C PHE A 43 10.22 16.56 11.84
N ASP A 44 10.55 15.29 12.07
CA ASP A 44 10.93 14.74 13.38
C ASP A 44 12.45 14.69 13.62
N LEU A 45 13.26 14.85 12.56
CA LEU A 45 14.70 14.57 12.60
C LEU A 45 15.60 15.79 12.42
N SER A 46 15.30 16.70 11.47
CA SER A 46 15.97 18.00 11.28
C SER A 46 15.43 18.73 10.02
N PRO A 47 15.26 20.07 10.04
CA PRO A 47 14.54 20.86 9.01
C PRO A 47 15.10 20.89 7.58
N SER A 48 16.11 20.08 7.21
CA SER A 48 16.58 20.04 5.81
C SER A 48 16.01 18.91 4.98
N TYR A 49 15.40 17.90 5.60
CA TYR A 49 14.73 16.82 4.88
C TYR A 49 13.21 17.05 4.85
N TYR A 50 12.63 17.19 3.66
CA TYR A 50 11.18 17.14 3.46
C TYR A 50 10.80 15.79 2.87
N THR A 51 11.21 14.71 3.54
CA THR A 51 10.99 13.32 3.12
C THR A 51 10.97 12.38 4.32
N CYS A 52 10.50 11.16 4.10
CA CYS A 52 10.71 10.02 4.99
C CYS A 52 11.80 9.10 4.43
N LEU A 53 12.63 8.54 5.32
CA LEU A 53 13.74 7.65 4.95
C LEU A 53 13.35 6.17 4.96
N GLY A 54 12.19 5.82 5.53
CA GLY A 54 11.75 4.43 5.60
C GLY A 54 10.25 4.24 5.69
N SER A 55 9.82 3.00 5.49
CA SER A 55 8.51 2.50 5.90
C SER A 55 8.65 1.84 7.26
N LEU A 56 7.72 2.09 8.17
CA LEU A 56 7.75 1.55 9.53
C LEU A 56 7.85 0.02 9.52
N PHE A 57 7.03 -0.66 8.72
CA PHE A 57 7.10 -2.12 8.59
C PHE A 57 8.47 -2.56 8.07
N SER A 58 8.91 -1.98 6.96
CA SER A 58 10.17 -2.37 6.31
C SER A 58 11.38 -2.20 7.22
N VAL A 59 11.45 -1.05 7.88
CA VAL A 59 12.52 -0.73 8.81
C VAL A 59 12.52 -1.68 9.99
N LYS A 60 11.36 -2.01 10.56
CA LYS A 60 11.29 -2.89 11.74
C LYS A 60 11.83 -4.30 11.50
N TRP A 61 11.48 -4.95 10.39
CA TRP A 61 11.99 -6.29 10.13
C TRP A 61 13.47 -6.27 9.69
N MET A 62 13.89 -5.27 8.91
CA MET A 62 15.28 -5.17 8.47
C MET A 62 16.25 -4.83 9.62
N GLU A 63 15.88 -3.90 10.51
CA GLU A 63 16.72 -3.53 11.66
C GLU A 63 16.83 -4.67 12.68
N ASP A 64 15.75 -5.42 12.91
CA ASP A 64 15.76 -6.61 13.80
C ASP A 64 16.70 -7.71 13.26
N LEU A 65 16.70 -7.91 11.93
CA LEU A 65 17.65 -8.81 11.29
C LEU A 65 19.09 -8.32 11.41
N ASP A 66 19.29 -7.02 11.24
CA ASP A 66 20.60 -6.39 11.33
C ASP A 66 21.21 -6.48 12.74
N GLU A 67 20.37 -6.44 13.78
CA GLU A 67 20.77 -6.65 15.18
C GLU A 67 20.99 -8.14 15.48
N SER A 68 20.08 -9.01 15.07
CA SER A 68 20.19 -10.46 15.30
C SER A 68 21.34 -11.13 14.54
N ALA A 69 21.80 -10.54 13.42
CA ALA A 69 23.02 -10.93 12.74
C ALA A 69 24.26 -10.79 13.64
N LEU A 70 24.30 -9.78 14.51
CA LEU A 70 25.41 -9.54 15.44
C LEU A 70 25.47 -10.59 16.56
N SER A 71 24.35 -11.25 16.88
CA SER A 71 24.26 -12.19 18.01
C SER A 71 24.35 -13.68 17.60
N LYS A 72 24.57 -13.97 16.31
CA LYS A 72 24.52 -15.34 15.71
C LYS A 72 23.17 -16.05 15.86
N SER A 73 22.14 -15.41 16.44
CA SER A 73 20.81 -16.00 16.63
C SER A 73 20.00 -16.04 15.33
N SER A 74 20.30 -15.18 14.35
CA SER A 74 19.57 -15.10 13.08
C SER A 74 19.63 -16.38 12.22
N LYS A 75 20.64 -17.24 12.42
CA LYS A 75 20.70 -18.57 11.77
C LYS A 75 19.55 -19.50 12.20
N GLN A 76 18.95 -19.26 13.37
CA GLN A 76 17.87 -20.08 13.92
C GLN A 76 16.52 -19.34 13.98
N LEU A 77 16.48 -18.07 13.55
CA LEU A 77 15.24 -17.29 13.54
C LEU A 77 14.29 -17.88 12.49
N SER A 78 13.11 -18.31 12.94
CA SER A 78 12.02 -18.71 12.03
C SER A 78 11.26 -17.49 11.53
N ILE A 79 10.56 -17.65 10.42
CA ILE A 79 9.69 -16.60 9.87
C ILE A 79 8.57 -16.23 10.87
N PHE A 80 8.03 -17.20 11.63
CA PHE A 80 7.06 -16.90 12.69
C PHE A 80 7.62 -16.05 13.84
N ASN A 81 8.91 -16.20 14.17
CA ASN A 81 9.54 -15.37 15.19
C ASN A 81 9.69 -13.94 14.67
N ASP A 82 10.22 -13.76 13.46
CA ASP A 82 10.31 -12.44 12.81
C ASP A 82 8.93 -11.78 12.72
N TYR A 83 7.92 -12.48 12.21
CA TYR A 83 6.55 -11.98 12.15
C TYR A 83 6.04 -11.50 13.50
N ARG A 84 6.32 -12.22 14.59
CA ARG A 84 5.89 -11.85 15.94
C ARG A 84 6.57 -10.58 16.43
N GLU A 85 7.88 -10.46 16.23
CA GLU A 85 8.63 -9.27 16.60
C GLU A 85 8.18 -8.06 15.80
N VAL A 86 8.07 -8.20 14.47
CA VAL A 86 7.61 -7.15 13.57
C VAL A 86 6.19 -6.71 13.91
N ARG A 87 5.27 -7.65 14.14
CA ARG A 87 3.89 -7.35 14.55
C ARG A 87 3.82 -6.65 15.92
N THR A 88 4.76 -6.93 16.82
CA THR A 88 4.83 -6.27 18.13
C THR A 88 5.39 -4.84 18.01
N ASN A 89 6.39 -4.66 17.14
CA ASN A 89 7.12 -3.40 17.00
C ASN A 89 6.49 -2.41 16.02
N VAL A 90 5.65 -2.87 15.08
CA VAL A 90 4.86 -2.01 14.20
C VAL A 90 3.52 -1.70 14.87
N THR A 91 3.44 -0.51 15.48
CA THR A 91 2.28 -0.11 16.29
C THR A 91 1.22 0.71 15.54
N LYS A 92 1.49 1.13 14.31
CA LYS A 92 0.61 2.02 13.54
C LYS A 92 -0.31 1.29 12.56
N SER A 93 -0.02 0.04 12.24
CA SER A 93 -0.81 -0.82 11.34
C SER A 93 -0.79 -2.26 11.83
N ASN A 94 -1.75 -3.05 11.37
CA ASN A 94 -1.88 -4.47 11.64
C ASN A 94 -1.09 -5.30 10.62
N ILE A 95 0.00 -5.91 11.08
CA ILE A 95 0.79 -6.83 10.26
C ILE A 95 0.02 -8.14 10.07
N MET A 96 -0.25 -8.51 8.82
CA MET A 96 -1.02 -9.69 8.47
C MET A 96 -0.15 -10.75 7.81
N MET A 97 -0.60 -12.00 7.87
CA MET A 97 0.04 -13.15 7.23
C MET A 97 -1.00 -13.95 6.44
N TYR A 98 -0.65 -14.39 5.23
CA TYR A 98 -1.54 -15.10 4.30
C TYR A 98 -0.81 -16.23 3.57
N GLY A 99 -1.57 -17.22 3.09
CA GLY A 99 -1.07 -18.32 2.27
C GLY A 99 -0.65 -19.53 3.10
N ASP A 100 0.43 -20.17 2.69
CA ASP A 100 0.90 -21.42 3.28
C ASP A 100 1.66 -21.18 4.59
N PHE A 101 0.97 -21.36 5.71
CA PHE A 101 1.55 -21.15 7.03
C PHE A 101 2.60 -22.20 7.44
N GLU A 102 2.72 -23.34 6.74
CA GLU A 102 3.77 -24.33 7.04
C GLU A 102 5.17 -23.71 6.85
N ILE A 103 5.30 -22.82 5.85
CA ILE A 103 6.51 -22.05 5.56
C ILE A 103 6.91 -21.18 6.76
N GLY A 104 5.97 -20.75 7.62
CA GLY A 104 6.27 -19.91 8.78
C GLY A 104 7.23 -20.56 9.77
N SER A 105 7.32 -21.89 9.78
CA SER A 105 8.25 -22.65 10.62
C SER A 105 9.66 -22.75 10.04
N GLU A 106 9.84 -22.43 8.75
CA GLU A 106 11.15 -22.42 8.12
C GLU A 106 12.03 -21.29 8.66
N LYS A 107 13.34 -21.48 8.49
CA LYS A 107 14.33 -20.48 8.90
C LYS A 107 14.30 -19.32 7.94
N LEU A 108 14.27 -18.10 8.47
CA LEU A 108 14.31 -16.90 7.64
C LEU A 108 15.61 -16.83 6.82
N SER A 109 16.72 -17.30 7.38
CA SER A 109 18.02 -17.43 6.69
C SER A 109 17.99 -18.30 5.42
N SER A 110 17.00 -19.19 5.25
CA SER A 110 16.80 -19.95 4.01
C SER A 110 16.31 -19.08 2.85
N PHE A 111 15.77 -17.90 3.13
CA PHE A 111 15.21 -16.96 2.13
C PHE A 111 16.11 -15.76 1.90
N ILE A 112 16.68 -15.18 2.97
CA ILE A 112 17.49 -13.96 2.89
C ILE A 112 19.00 -14.22 2.98
N GLY A 113 19.41 -15.46 3.23
CA GLY A 113 20.80 -15.83 3.47
C GLY A 113 21.24 -15.61 4.92
N TYR A 114 22.50 -15.96 5.21
CA TYR A 114 23.15 -15.72 6.50
C TYR A 114 24.65 -15.55 6.30
N HIS A 115 25.26 -14.57 6.98
CA HIS A 115 26.70 -14.35 6.96
C HIS A 115 27.37 -15.05 8.14
N GLU A 116 28.24 -16.03 7.87
CA GLU A 116 28.95 -16.81 8.91
C GLU A 116 30.13 -16.06 9.55
N ASN A 117 30.66 -15.03 8.89
CA ASN A 117 31.78 -14.21 9.37
C ASN A 117 31.29 -12.82 9.79
N SER A 118 31.07 -12.63 11.09
CA SER A 118 30.86 -11.30 11.71
C SER A 118 32.15 -10.46 11.77
N ASP A 119 33.30 -11.01 11.37
CA ASP A 119 34.60 -10.34 11.50
C ASP A 119 34.89 -9.36 10.36
N GLU A 120 34.10 -9.36 9.29
CA GLU A 120 34.12 -8.35 8.23
C GLU A 120 32.70 -7.93 7.88
N VAL A 121 31.98 -7.33 8.84
CA VAL A 121 31.00 -6.32 8.43
C VAL A 121 31.79 -5.29 7.63
N SER A 122 31.52 -5.19 6.34
CA SER A 122 32.21 -4.27 5.44
C SER A 122 32.26 -2.90 6.11
N ARG A 123 33.42 -2.22 6.11
CA ARG A 123 33.52 -0.86 6.66
C ARG A 123 32.48 0.09 6.06
N ARG A 124 31.91 -0.25 4.89
CA ARG A 124 30.77 0.47 4.30
C ARG A 124 29.48 0.26 5.07
N ASP A 125 29.15 -0.96 5.49
CA ASP A 125 27.88 -1.26 6.18
C ASP A 125 27.87 -0.66 7.60
N LEU A 126 29.02 -0.68 8.28
CA LEU A 126 29.18 0.02 9.57
C LEU A 126 29.09 1.54 9.41
N HIS A 127 29.66 2.09 8.32
CA HIS A 127 29.59 3.51 8.03
C HIS A 127 28.18 3.96 7.62
N GLU A 128 27.48 3.12 6.86
CA GLU A 128 26.10 3.36 6.43
C GLU A 128 25.14 3.28 7.63
N ARG A 129 25.28 2.27 8.50
CA ARG A 129 24.53 2.18 9.76
C ARG A 129 24.81 3.35 10.70
N GLU A 130 26.07 3.78 10.82
CA GLU A 130 26.41 4.98 11.59
C GLU A 130 25.74 6.21 11.00
N ILE A 131 25.79 6.40 9.67
CA ILE A 131 25.12 7.53 9.00
C ILE A 131 23.59 7.46 9.19
N GLN A 132 22.96 6.29 9.09
CA GLN A 132 21.53 6.08 9.31
C GLN A 132 21.13 6.39 10.76
N TYR A 133 21.91 5.92 11.74
CA TYR A 133 21.72 6.24 13.15
C TYR A 133 21.88 7.75 13.41
N GLN A 134 22.91 8.38 12.83
CA GLN A 134 23.18 9.81 12.96
C GLN A 134 22.09 10.65 12.28
N LEU A 135 21.53 10.19 11.16
CA LEU A 135 20.35 10.78 10.50
C LEU A 135 19.11 10.71 11.39
N ALA A 136 18.80 9.51 11.92
CA ALA A 136 17.65 9.25 12.78
C ALA A 136 17.71 9.96 14.14
N HIS A 137 18.86 10.52 14.52
CA HIS A 137 19.05 11.23 15.78
C HIS A 137 19.56 12.68 15.61
N GLY A 138 19.59 13.19 14.38
CA GLY A 138 20.01 14.57 14.10
C GLY A 138 21.46 14.89 14.48
N LYS A 139 22.35 13.89 14.46
CA LYS A 139 23.74 13.99 14.91
C LYS A 139 24.77 14.20 13.78
N LEU A 140 24.34 14.20 12.52
CA LEU A 140 25.20 14.48 11.35
C LEU A 140 25.85 15.87 11.39
N SER A 141 27.03 15.98 10.76
CA SER A 141 27.64 17.29 10.53
C SER A 141 26.81 18.12 9.53
N VAL A 142 26.78 19.44 9.72
CA VAL A 142 26.03 20.38 8.86
C VAL A 142 26.35 20.21 7.36
N PRO A 143 27.60 20.01 6.92
CA PRO A 143 27.91 19.80 5.51
C PRO A 143 27.35 18.49 4.92
N GLU A 144 27.41 17.38 5.65
CA GLU A 144 26.90 16.08 5.20
C GLU A 144 25.38 16.09 5.10
N PHE A 145 24.74 16.71 6.09
CA PHE A 145 23.31 16.95 6.12
C PHE A 145 22.83 17.79 4.94
N LEU A 146 23.56 18.86 4.57
CA LEU A 146 23.25 19.69 3.40
C LEU A 146 23.41 18.92 2.08
N LYS A 147 24.42 18.05 1.97
CA LYS A 147 24.64 17.22 0.78
C LYS A 147 23.50 16.22 0.57
N LEU A 148 23.20 15.40 1.59
CA LEU A 148 22.13 14.40 1.50
C LEU A 148 20.75 15.06 1.30
N SER A 149 20.49 16.19 1.96
CA SER A 149 19.20 16.88 1.83
C SER A 149 18.98 17.43 0.42
N THR A 150 20.06 17.83 -0.25
CA THR A 150 20.01 18.28 -1.65
C THR A 150 19.72 17.11 -2.60
N GLU A 151 20.39 15.97 -2.42
CA GLU A 151 20.14 14.75 -3.20
C GLU A 151 18.69 14.24 -3.03
N LEU A 152 18.15 14.26 -1.81
CA LEU A 152 16.78 13.85 -1.53
C LEU A 152 15.72 14.83 -2.03
N ARG A 153 15.97 16.15 -1.94
CA ARG A 153 15.05 17.17 -2.49
C ARG A 153 14.92 17.10 -4.00
N GLN A 154 15.98 16.69 -4.71
CA GLN A 154 15.92 16.48 -6.16
C GLN A 154 15.02 15.30 -6.54
N ASN A 155 14.87 14.30 -5.66
CA ASN A 155 14.02 13.13 -5.90
C ASN A 155 12.53 13.36 -5.61
N ASN A 156 12.17 14.41 -4.84
CA ASN A 156 10.85 14.55 -4.22
C ASN A 156 9.96 15.71 -4.74
N LYS A 157 10.24 16.31 -5.90
CA LYS A 157 9.36 17.33 -6.52
C LYS A 157 8.07 16.71 -7.10
N GLY A 158 7.28 15.99 -6.29
CA GLY A 158 6.16 15.16 -6.76
C GLY A 158 4.80 15.33 -6.05
N TYR A 159 4.61 16.27 -5.13
CA TYR A 159 3.57 16.14 -4.08
C TYR A 159 2.60 17.31 -3.85
N GLU A 160 2.61 18.40 -4.63
CA GLU A 160 1.85 19.63 -4.27
C GLU A 160 0.50 19.86 -4.98
N SER A 161 0.03 18.97 -5.86
CA SER A 161 -1.06 19.30 -6.79
C SER A 161 -2.34 18.45 -6.66
N GLY A 162 -2.74 18.09 -5.43
CA GLY A 162 -3.89 17.21 -5.14
C GLY A 162 -5.27 17.89 -4.97
N GLU A 163 -5.35 19.21 -4.76
CA GLU A 163 -6.60 19.88 -4.37
C GLU A 163 -7.61 20.08 -5.52
N THR A 164 -7.19 20.03 -6.78
CA THR A 164 -8.04 20.45 -7.92
C THR A 164 -8.90 19.32 -8.49
N LEU A 165 -8.63 18.06 -8.14
CA LEU A 165 -9.35 16.90 -8.69
C LEU A 165 -10.67 16.61 -7.97
N GLN A 166 -10.80 17.11 -6.73
CA GLN A 166 -11.94 16.85 -5.85
C GLN A 166 -13.27 17.42 -6.39
N ASN A 167 -13.20 18.39 -7.31
CA ASN A 167 -14.37 19.14 -7.80
C ASN A 167 -14.84 18.75 -9.21
N LYS A 168 -14.25 17.73 -9.87
CA LYS A 168 -14.57 17.39 -11.27
C LYS A 168 -15.21 16.02 -11.50
N ILE A 169 -15.27 15.15 -10.49
CA ILE A 169 -16.07 13.92 -10.58
C ILE A 169 -17.46 14.27 -10.06
N GLU A 170 -18.30 14.81 -10.94
CA GLU A 170 -19.71 15.04 -10.62
C GLU A 170 -20.40 13.70 -10.30
N ASN A 171 -21.01 13.64 -9.11
CA ASN A 171 -21.97 12.64 -8.62
C ASN A 171 -21.60 11.14 -8.71
N PRO A 172 -20.56 10.66 -8.00
CA PRO A 172 -20.41 9.22 -7.70
C PRO A 172 -21.63 8.62 -6.96
N ASP A 173 -22.40 9.45 -6.25
CA ASP A 173 -23.58 9.04 -5.48
C ASP A 173 -24.76 8.61 -6.37
N GLU A 174 -24.96 9.25 -7.52
CA GLU A 174 -26.09 8.97 -8.42
C GLU A 174 -25.90 7.63 -9.18
N ILE A 175 -24.64 7.30 -9.49
CA ILE A 175 -24.24 6.07 -10.18
C ILE A 175 -24.35 4.87 -9.23
N SER A 176 -23.83 5.04 -8.02
CA SER A 176 -23.93 4.09 -6.90
C SER A 176 -25.38 3.70 -6.63
N HIS A 177 -26.28 4.69 -6.63
CA HIS A 177 -27.71 4.51 -6.40
C HIS A 177 -28.41 3.67 -7.49
N ARG A 178 -28.16 3.94 -8.78
CA ARG A 178 -28.84 3.25 -9.89
C ARG A 178 -28.48 1.78 -10.04
N LEU A 179 -27.26 1.40 -9.68
CA LEU A 179 -26.72 0.05 -9.90
C LEU A 179 -27.14 -0.94 -8.81
N CYS A 180 -27.25 -0.50 -7.56
CA CYS A 180 -27.74 -1.35 -6.46
C CYS A 180 -29.26 -1.63 -6.58
N VAL A 181 -30.03 -0.65 -7.06
CA VAL A 181 -31.47 -0.79 -7.35
C VAL A 181 -31.74 -1.89 -8.37
N GLN A 182 -30.88 -2.06 -9.38
CA GLN A 182 -31.07 -3.07 -10.42
C GLN A 182 -30.90 -4.50 -9.88
N LYS A 183 -30.04 -4.72 -8.87
CA LYS A 183 -29.86 -6.02 -8.21
C LYS A 183 -30.97 -6.31 -7.19
N HIS A 184 -31.44 -5.31 -6.44
CA HIS A 184 -32.58 -5.47 -5.51
C HIS A 184 -33.91 -5.72 -6.23
N LEU A 185 -34.13 -5.13 -7.41
CA LEU A 185 -35.32 -5.39 -8.23
C LEU A 185 -35.32 -6.80 -8.85
N LEU A 186 -34.15 -7.42 -9.01
CA LEU A 186 -34.00 -8.78 -9.54
C LEU A 186 -33.85 -9.85 -8.44
N GLY A 187 -33.64 -9.45 -7.18
CA GLY A 187 -33.55 -10.32 -6.01
C GLY A 187 -34.62 -9.96 -4.98
N GLY A 188 -35.82 -10.53 -5.13
CA GLY A 188 -36.95 -10.30 -4.24
C GLY A 188 -36.61 -10.53 -2.76
N GLY A 189 -36.64 -9.46 -1.98
CA GLY A 189 -36.49 -9.50 -0.53
C GLY A 189 -36.88 -8.16 0.06
N LYS A 190 -38.07 -8.11 0.68
CA LYS A 190 -38.57 -6.97 1.44
C LYS A 190 -37.61 -6.67 2.60
N GLY A 191 -37.16 -5.43 2.68
CA GLY A 191 -36.42 -4.91 3.83
C GLY A 191 -35.86 -3.53 3.50
N GLU A 192 -36.51 -2.50 3.99
CA GLU A 192 -35.98 -1.13 4.03
C GLU A 192 -34.71 -1.13 4.90
N ALA A 193 -33.57 -1.30 4.26
CA ALA A 193 -32.24 -1.05 4.81
C ALA A 193 -31.53 -0.10 3.83
N GLY A 194 -30.95 0.97 4.34
CA GLY A 194 -30.69 2.19 3.59
C GLY A 194 -29.62 2.02 2.51
N HIS A 195 -30.00 2.24 1.25
CA HIS A 195 -29.28 2.73 0.06
C HIS A 195 -27.73 2.90 0.05
N GLN A 196 -27.11 3.32 1.16
CA GLN A 196 -25.67 3.57 1.39
C GLN A 196 -24.92 2.32 1.93
N GLU A 197 -25.67 1.31 2.36
CA GLU A 197 -25.18 0.22 3.20
C GLU A 197 -24.45 -0.90 2.43
N CYS A 198 -24.59 -0.99 1.09
CA CYS A 198 -24.05 -2.10 0.31
C CYS A 198 -22.60 -1.90 -0.17
N ILE A 199 -22.25 -0.72 -0.69
CA ILE A 199 -20.91 -0.43 -1.25
C ILE A 199 -20.13 0.62 -0.46
N GLY A 200 -20.80 1.32 0.48
CA GLY A 200 -20.27 2.44 1.24
C GLY A 200 -20.20 3.72 0.43
N ASP A 201 -19.54 4.72 0.99
CA ASP A 201 -19.40 6.05 0.40
C ASP A 201 -18.11 6.17 -0.41
N TYR A 202 -18.06 7.14 -1.33
CA TYR A 202 -16.85 7.39 -2.13
C TYR A 202 -15.62 7.69 -1.26
N GLY A 203 -15.82 8.36 -0.12
CA GLY A 203 -14.77 8.63 0.86
C GLY A 203 -14.44 7.45 1.78
N GLU A 204 -15.42 6.58 2.01
CA GLU A 204 -15.38 5.48 2.98
C GLU A 204 -16.12 4.25 2.42
N PRO A 205 -15.52 3.52 1.46
CA PRO A 205 -16.16 2.35 0.86
C PRO A 205 -16.32 1.23 1.88
N ASN A 206 -17.46 0.53 1.84
CA ASN A 206 -17.71 -0.63 2.70
C ASN A 206 -16.77 -1.77 2.33
N TYR A 207 -16.57 -2.69 3.26
CA TYR A 207 -15.78 -3.87 2.94
C TYR A 207 -16.61 -4.93 2.25
N LEU A 208 -16.29 -5.15 0.97
CA LEU A 208 -16.74 -6.33 0.24
C LEU A 208 -15.56 -7.26 0.01
N LYS A 209 -15.76 -8.55 0.34
CA LYS A 209 -14.74 -9.58 0.16
C LYS A 209 -14.41 -9.71 -1.33
N LEU A 210 -13.16 -9.42 -1.68
CA LEU A 210 -12.66 -9.55 -3.04
C LEU A 210 -12.44 -11.01 -3.40
N ASN A 211 -12.50 -11.30 -4.70
CA ASN A 211 -12.15 -12.59 -5.28
C ASN A 211 -11.67 -12.39 -6.72
N LEU A 212 -11.15 -13.45 -7.35
CA LEU A 212 -10.54 -13.33 -8.67
C LEU A 212 -11.49 -12.85 -9.79
N SER A 213 -12.80 -13.00 -9.67
CA SER A 213 -13.75 -12.59 -10.71
C SER A 213 -13.91 -11.07 -10.83
N VAL A 214 -13.46 -10.29 -9.83
CA VAL A 214 -13.61 -8.82 -9.85
C VAL A 214 -12.59 -8.15 -10.77
N PHE A 215 -11.44 -8.79 -11.01
CA PHE A 215 -10.30 -8.15 -11.68
C PHE A 215 -10.58 -7.71 -13.12
N PRO A 216 -11.28 -8.49 -13.98
CA PRO A 216 -11.59 -8.02 -15.34
C PRO A 216 -12.44 -6.74 -15.34
N CYS A 217 -13.47 -6.69 -14.51
CA CYS A 217 -14.33 -5.52 -14.33
C CYS A 217 -13.54 -4.32 -13.81
N TYR A 218 -12.79 -4.53 -12.72
CA TYR A 218 -12.04 -3.47 -12.06
C TYR A 218 -10.97 -2.89 -12.99
N ARG A 219 -10.22 -3.75 -13.68
CA ARG A 219 -9.20 -3.35 -14.66
C ARG A 219 -9.80 -2.57 -15.82
N SER A 220 -10.97 -2.97 -16.32
CA SER A 220 -11.66 -2.23 -17.39
C SER A 220 -11.96 -0.79 -16.98
N ILE A 221 -12.43 -0.60 -15.73
CA ILE A 221 -12.71 0.73 -15.19
C ILE A 221 -11.42 1.55 -15.04
N LEU A 222 -10.38 0.98 -14.43
CA LEU A 222 -9.10 1.69 -14.23
C LEU A 222 -8.42 2.09 -15.55
N ASN A 223 -8.50 1.21 -16.57
CA ASN A 223 -7.98 1.52 -17.91
C ASN A 223 -8.76 2.70 -18.52
N GLN A 224 -10.09 2.71 -18.41
CA GLN A 224 -10.89 3.81 -18.92
C GLN A 224 -10.55 5.14 -18.24
N ILE A 225 -10.34 5.15 -16.92
CA ILE A 225 -9.91 6.37 -16.19
C ILE A 225 -8.54 6.83 -16.72
N THR A 226 -7.62 5.89 -16.92
CA THR A 226 -6.27 6.19 -17.40
C THR A 226 -6.27 6.76 -18.83
N GLU A 227 -7.14 6.24 -19.69
CA GLU A 227 -7.24 6.65 -21.10
C GLU A 227 -8.03 7.95 -21.29
N SER A 228 -9.08 8.17 -20.50
CA SER A 228 -10.00 9.30 -20.70
C SER A 228 -9.79 10.48 -19.77
N CYS A 229 -9.15 10.29 -18.60
CA CYS A 229 -9.06 11.32 -17.57
C CYS A 229 -7.60 11.71 -17.27
N PHE A 230 -6.85 10.81 -16.64
CA PHE A 230 -5.47 11.06 -16.20
C PHE A 230 -4.75 9.76 -15.83
N SER A 231 -3.42 9.79 -15.86
CA SER A 231 -2.59 8.65 -15.49
C SER A 231 -2.68 8.35 -13.98
N LEU A 232 -3.24 7.19 -13.60
CA LEU A 232 -3.34 6.76 -12.21
C LEU A 232 -1.96 6.68 -11.50
N PRO A 233 -0.90 6.11 -12.11
CA PRO A 233 0.42 6.08 -11.47
C PRO A 233 1.04 7.45 -11.18
N LYS A 234 0.66 8.49 -11.94
CA LYS A 234 1.12 9.86 -11.73
C LYS A 234 0.29 10.62 -10.69
N ASN A 235 -0.81 10.05 -10.22
CA ASN A 235 -1.76 10.70 -9.31
C ASN A 235 -2.02 9.81 -8.08
N PRO A 236 -1.03 9.65 -7.19
CA PRO A 236 -1.11 8.71 -6.07
C PRO A 236 -2.26 9.01 -5.10
N TYR A 237 -2.70 10.27 -5.00
CA TYR A 237 -3.85 10.67 -4.16
C TYR A 237 -5.16 9.97 -4.56
N VAL A 238 -5.32 9.64 -5.85
CA VAL A 238 -6.55 9.02 -6.38
C VAL A 238 -6.61 7.53 -6.08
N LEU A 239 -5.48 6.89 -5.74
CA LEU A 239 -5.40 5.44 -5.53
C LEU A 239 -6.23 4.96 -4.34
N ASP A 240 -6.47 5.80 -3.33
CA ASP A 240 -7.38 5.48 -2.23
C ASP A 240 -8.85 5.49 -2.68
N LYS A 241 -9.19 6.37 -3.64
CA LYS A 241 -10.58 6.57 -4.08
C LYS A 241 -11.06 5.54 -5.09
N ILE A 242 -10.14 4.91 -5.81
CA ILE A 242 -10.52 3.85 -6.76
C ILE A 242 -10.98 2.55 -6.08
N LYS A 243 -10.89 2.43 -4.76
CA LYS A 243 -11.37 1.26 -4.00
C LYS A 243 -12.87 1.00 -4.21
N ILE A 244 -13.68 2.04 -4.34
CA ILE A 244 -15.13 1.93 -4.54
C ILE A 244 -15.48 1.14 -5.82
N PHE A 245 -14.67 1.24 -6.88
CA PHE A 245 -14.92 0.50 -8.12
C PHE A 245 -14.70 -1.01 -7.96
N ALA A 246 -13.84 -1.43 -7.03
CA ALA A 246 -13.71 -2.84 -6.69
C ALA A 246 -15.02 -3.36 -6.06
N ASN A 247 -15.62 -2.59 -5.15
CA ASN A 247 -16.92 -2.93 -4.56
C ASN A 247 -18.03 -3.01 -5.61
N MET A 248 -18.09 -2.04 -6.54
CA MET A 248 -19.03 -2.08 -7.65
C MET A 248 -18.90 -3.40 -8.44
N CYS A 249 -17.67 -3.82 -8.75
CA CYS A 249 -17.38 -5.06 -9.45
C CYS A 249 -17.67 -6.34 -8.63
N VAL A 250 -17.66 -6.26 -7.28
CA VAL A 250 -18.13 -7.35 -6.42
C VAL A 250 -19.66 -7.47 -6.49
N VAL A 251 -20.37 -6.35 -6.51
CA VAL A 251 -21.84 -6.34 -6.57
C VAL A 251 -22.35 -6.80 -7.94
N ASP A 252 -21.77 -6.27 -9.01
CA ASP A 252 -22.07 -6.61 -10.40
C ASP A 252 -20.78 -6.60 -11.25
N ASN A 253 -20.37 -7.75 -11.77
CA ASN A 253 -19.15 -7.86 -12.56
C ASN A 253 -19.28 -7.29 -13.99
N GLN A 254 -20.48 -6.96 -14.47
CA GLN A 254 -20.72 -6.34 -15.77
C GLN A 254 -20.86 -4.81 -15.70
N ILE A 255 -20.84 -4.25 -14.48
CA ILE A 255 -21.03 -2.81 -14.21
C ILE A 255 -20.07 -1.90 -14.97
N HIS A 256 -18.88 -2.42 -15.31
CA HIS A 256 -17.83 -1.69 -16.00
C HIS A 256 -18.30 -1.04 -17.31
N GLN A 257 -19.24 -1.64 -18.05
CA GLN A 257 -19.75 -1.03 -19.29
C GLN A 257 -20.46 0.31 -19.04
N MET A 258 -21.30 0.37 -18.00
CA MET A 258 -21.99 1.59 -17.62
C MET A 258 -21.03 2.61 -17.03
N ILE A 259 -20.13 2.18 -16.14
CA ILE A 259 -19.15 3.04 -15.49
C ILE A 259 -18.20 3.66 -16.51
N CYS A 260 -17.68 2.89 -17.47
CA CYS A 260 -16.80 3.40 -18.51
C CYS A 260 -17.47 4.51 -19.35
N ASN A 261 -18.74 4.34 -19.72
CA ASN A 261 -19.49 5.37 -20.45
C ASN A 261 -19.66 6.66 -19.64
N ILE A 262 -19.81 6.55 -18.33
CA ILE A 262 -19.90 7.72 -17.46
C ILE A 262 -18.55 8.41 -17.35
N ILE A 263 -17.47 7.65 -17.14
CA ILE A 263 -16.09 8.17 -17.12
C ILE A 263 -15.77 8.95 -18.40
N ILE A 264 -16.08 8.40 -19.57
CA ILE A 264 -15.85 9.08 -20.86
C ILE A 264 -16.55 10.44 -20.92
N LYS A 265 -17.80 10.51 -20.44
CA LYS A 265 -18.59 11.75 -20.43
C LYS A 265 -18.06 12.73 -19.39
N SER A 266 -17.78 12.27 -18.18
CA SER A 266 -17.29 13.12 -17.09
C SER A 266 -15.89 13.68 -17.38
N CYS A 267 -15.10 12.96 -18.17
CA CYS A 267 -13.74 13.38 -18.51
C CYS A 267 -13.63 14.10 -19.86
N SER A 268 -14.74 14.37 -20.57
CA SER A 268 -14.69 15.10 -21.85
C SER A 268 -14.20 16.54 -21.71
N ASP A 269 -14.39 17.14 -20.54
CA ASP A 269 -13.97 18.52 -20.21
C ASP A 269 -12.73 18.56 -19.30
N VAL A 270 -12.11 17.41 -19.05
CA VAL A 270 -10.86 17.32 -18.29
C VAL A 270 -9.73 17.73 -19.23
N LEU A 271 -9.27 18.97 -19.08
CA LEU A 271 -8.08 19.48 -19.77
C LEU A 271 -6.94 18.46 -19.69
N ASP A 272 -6.33 18.15 -20.84
CA ASP A 272 -5.09 17.35 -20.99
C ASP A 272 -3.94 17.84 -20.09
N ASN A 273 -4.08 18.97 -19.39
CA ASN A 273 -3.06 19.54 -18.52
C ASN A 273 -3.00 18.93 -17.10
N ILE A 274 -3.87 17.97 -16.73
CA ILE A 274 -3.67 17.15 -15.49
C ILE A 274 -2.56 16.09 -15.70
N ILE A 275 -1.79 16.20 -16.77
CA ILE A 275 -0.68 15.29 -17.10
C ILE A 275 0.55 15.47 -16.19
N ASN A 276 0.66 16.57 -15.44
CA ASN A 276 1.81 16.85 -14.60
C ASN A 276 1.40 17.39 -13.22
N VAL A 277 0.93 16.50 -12.37
CA VAL A 277 0.99 16.68 -10.91
C VAL A 277 2.35 16.15 -10.48
N GLN A 278 3.38 17.01 -10.65
CA GLN A 278 4.61 16.97 -9.87
C GLN A 278 4.40 17.79 -8.59
#